data_AF-A0A949F2K3-F1
#
_entry.id   AF-A0A949F2K3-F1
#
_cell.length_a   1.000
_cell.length_b   1.000
_cell.length_c   1.000
_cell.angle_alpha   90.00
_cell.angle_beta   90.00
_cell.angle_gamma   90.00
#
_symmetry.space_group_name_H-M   'P 1'
#
loop_
_entity.id
_entity.type
_entity.pdbx_description
1 polymer ?
#
loop_
_entity_poly.entity_id
_entity_poly.type
_entity_poly.pdbx_seq_one_letter_code
_entity_poly.pdbx_strand_id
1 'polypeptide(L)'
;MIRGRSEKSRKVSRMMRRTLISLLIIAGLIAVGAVMMVYFKQSKNQIEPKKLTAKFTFGKKGKEFEEFNRPVDVAVKDNFLFVADSGNSRIQVLKINPDGSLSPVLSFGKEGKGLGEFKYLSSFAVKNNYFYITDAGNNRVQVLEIK
;
A
#
# COMPACT_ATOMS: atom_id res chain seq x y z
N MET A 1 72.62 43.17 16.48
CA MET A 1 71.51 42.47 17.17
C MET A 1 70.32 42.07 16.27
N ILE A 2 70.36 42.28 14.93
CA ILE A 2 69.19 42.13 14.04
C ILE A 2 69.00 40.70 13.47
N ARG A 3 70.07 39.89 13.39
CA ARG A 3 70.06 38.55 12.75
C ARG A 3 69.19 37.50 13.46
N GLY A 4 69.19 37.46 14.79
CA GLY A 4 68.40 36.49 15.58
C GLY A 4 66.88 36.71 15.53
N ARG A 5 66.43 37.95 15.27
CA ARG A 5 65.00 38.30 15.12
C ARG A 5 64.42 37.76 13.80
N SER A 6 65.23 37.73 12.73
CA SER A 6 64.86 37.20 11.41
C SER A 6 64.69 35.67 11.42
N GLU A 7 65.56 34.95 12.12
CA GLU A 7 65.49 33.49 12.19
C GLU A 7 64.32 32.99 13.06
N LYS A 8 64.06 33.66 14.19
CA LYS A 8 62.87 33.44 15.02
C LYS A 8 61.57 33.70 14.25
N SER A 9 61.52 34.79 13.48
CA SER A 9 60.38 35.12 12.62
C SER A 9 60.15 34.04 11.53
N ARG A 10 61.21 33.57 10.86
CA ARG A 10 61.13 32.48 9.88
C ARG A 10 60.70 31.15 10.50
N LYS A 11 61.13 30.84 11.73
CA LYS A 11 60.72 29.62 12.47
C LYS A 11 59.25 29.69 12.87
N VAL A 12 58.78 30.84 13.33
CA VAL A 12 57.36 31.08 13.66
C VAL A 12 56.47 31.02 12.42
N SER A 13 56.89 31.61 11.30
CA SER A 13 56.17 31.50 10.02
C SER A 13 56.07 30.06 9.51
N ARG A 14 57.16 29.27 9.59
CA ARG A 14 57.14 27.84 9.25
C ARG A 14 56.22 27.03 10.17
N MET A 15 56.22 27.34 11.47
CA MET A 15 55.34 26.70 12.44
C MET A 15 53.87 27.01 12.15
N MET A 16 53.52 28.29 11.95
CA MET A 16 52.15 28.71 11.59
C MET A 16 51.67 28.06 10.28
N ARG A 17 52.55 27.98 9.26
CA ARG A 17 52.22 27.31 8.00
C ARG A 17 51.93 25.81 8.18
N ARG A 18 52.68 25.12 9.05
CA ARG A 18 52.41 23.71 9.40
C ARG A 18 51.08 23.56 10.12
N THR A 19 50.81 24.40 11.11
CA THR A 19 49.54 24.40 11.85
C THR A 19 48.36 24.64 10.90
N LEU A 20 48.48 25.61 9.98
CA LEU A 20 47.44 25.91 9.01
C LEU A 20 47.19 24.73 8.04
N ILE A 21 48.24 24.08 7.54
CA ILE A 21 48.12 22.89 6.68
C ILE A 21 47.43 21.75 7.44
N SER A 22 47.82 21.49 8.69
CA SER A 22 47.17 20.46 9.52
C SER A 22 45.69 20.76 9.75
N LEU A 23 45.31 22.01 10.01
CA LEU A 23 43.91 22.41 10.17
C LEU A 23 43.10 22.20 8.88
N LEU A 24 43.68 22.51 7.71
CA LEU A 24 43.03 22.28 6.41
C LEU A 24 42.82 20.79 6.12
N ILE A 25 43.79 19.93 6.48
CA ILE A 25 43.65 18.48 6.35
C ILE A 25 42.52 17.96 7.26
N ILE A 26 42.49 18.41 8.52
CA ILE A 26 41.44 18.02 9.48
C ILE A 26 40.06 18.46 8.97
N ALA A 27 39.94 19.71 8.50
CA ALA A 27 38.69 20.23 7.93
C ALA A 27 38.25 19.41 6.69
N GLY A 28 39.19 19.03 5.82
CA GLY A 28 38.92 18.17 4.67
C GLY A 28 38.41 16.79 5.06
N LEU A 29 39.03 16.14 6.06
CA LEU A 29 38.59 14.83 6.56
C LEU A 29 37.17 14.88 7.16
N ILE A 30 36.86 15.95 7.91
CA ILE A 30 35.52 16.16 8.45
C ILE A 30 34.49 16.30 7.32
N ALA A 31 34.80 17.08 6.28
CA ALA A 31 33.92 17.29 5.14
C ALA A 31 33.65 15.99 4.37
N VAL A 32 34.67 15.18 4.12
CA VAL A 32 34.51 13.85 3.47
C VAL A 32 33.63 12.93 4.33
N GLY A 33 33.86 12.90 5.64
CA GLY A 33 33.03 12.14 6.57
C GLY A 33 31.55 12.55 6.53
N ALA A 34 31.27 13.86 6.48
CA ALA A 34 29.90 14.38 6.38
C ALA A 34 29.22 14.00 5.07
N VAL A 35 29.93 14.11 3.93
CA VAL A 35 29.43 13.68 2.61
C VAL A 35 29.14 12.18 2.60
N MET A 36 30.04 11.36 3.15
CA MET A 36 29.84 9.92 3.25
C MET A 36 28.64 9.57 4.14
N MET A 37 28.42 10.27 5.27
CA MET A 37 27.24 10.07 6.11
C MET A 37 25.93 10.37 5.35
N VAL A 38 25.90 11.44 4.54
CA VAL A 38 24.73 11.74 3.70
C VAL A 38 24.49 10.62 2.69
N TYR A 39 25.56 10.15 2.03
CA TYR A 39 25.48 9.06 1.05
C TYR A 39 24.99 7.74 1.69
N PHE A 40 25.53 7.37 2.86
CA PHE A 40 25.11 6.18 3.61
C PHE A 40 23.68 6.31 4.16
N LYS A 41 23.26 7.51 4.57
CA LYS A 41 21.87 7.77 5.01
C LYS A 41 20.89 7.59 3.86
N GLN A 42 21.24 8.07 2.67
CA GLN A 42 20.42 7.89 1.47
C GLN A 42 20.34 6.42 1.04
N SER A 43 21.42 5.65 1.18
CA SER A 43 21.43 4.20 0.93
C SER A 43 20.52 3.41 1.86
N LYS A 44 20.17 3.92 3.05
CA LYS A 44 19.26 3.26 4.01
C LYS A 44 17.78 3.50 3.74
N ASN A 45 17.41 4.33 2.76
CA ASN A 45 16.02 4.49 2.31
C ASN A 45 15.54 3.32 1.42
N GLN A 46 16.06 2.11 1.64
CA GLN A 46 15.50 0.91 1.01
C GLN A 46 14.18 0.59 1.69
N ILE A 47 13.12 0.51 0.88
CA ILE A 47 11.74 0.32 1.32
C ILE A 47 11.66 -1.01 2.07
N GLU A 48 11.54 -0.95 3.40
CA GLU A 48 11.21 -2.11 4.22
C GLU A 48 9.91 -2.74 3.66
N PRO A 49 9.89 -4.05 3.36
CA PRO A 49 8.69 -4.68 2.83
C PRO A 49 7.58 -4.52 3.86
N LYS A 50 6.50 -3.85 3.45
CA LYS A 50 5.34 -3.62 4.31
C LYS A 50 4.77 -4.98 4.72
N LYS A 51 5.00 -5.38 5.97
CA LYS A 51 4.53 -6.65 6.50
C LYS A 51 3.00 -6.67 6.47
N LEU A 52 2.43 -7.63 5.75
CA LEU A 52 0.99 -7.84 5.68
C LEU A 52 0.54 -8.69 6.87
N THR A 53 -0.47 -8.22 7.60
CA THR A 53 -1.08 -8.93 8.72
C THR A 53 -2.59 -9.02 8.49
N ALA A 54 -3.15 -10.22 8.59
CA ALA A 54 -4.61 -10.40 8.55
C ALA A 54 -5.23 -9.72 9.78
N LYS A 55 -6.28 -8.91 9.58
CA LYS A 55 -6.97 -8.21 10.67
C LYS A 55 -8.11 -9.04 11.28
N PHE A 56 -8.98 -9.57 10.44
CA PHE A 56 -10.08 -10.45 10.84
C PHE A 56 -10.54 -11.29 9.65
N THR A 57 -11.34 -12.32 9.94
CA THR A 57 -12.06 -13.12 8.95
C THR A 57 -13.55 -13.05 9.26
N PHE A 58 -14.40 -13.20 8.26
CA PHE A 58 -15.85 -13.23 8.43
C PHE A 58 -16.49 -14.24 7.48
N GLY A 59 -17.68 -14.68 7.85
CA GLY A 59 -18.46 -15.66 7.12
C GLY A 59 -18.08 -17.11 7.38
N LYS A 60 -19.01 -18.00 7.00
CA LYS A 60 -18.90 -19.45 7.14
C LYS A 60 -19.65 -20.13 5.99
N LYS A 61 -19.46 -21.43 5.80
CA LYS A 61 -20.19 -22.18 4.77
C LYS A 61 -21.69 -22.18 5.05
N GLY A 62 -22.51 -21.85 4.05
CA GLY A 62 -23.97 -21.94 4.18
C GLY A 62 -24.74 -21.11 3.15
N LYS A 63 -26.00 -20.81 3.47
CA LYS A 63 -26.97 -20.14 2.57
C LYS A 63 -27.64 -18.92 3.21
N GLU A 64 -27.50 -18.73 4.51
CA GLU A 64 -28.10 -17.58 5.19
C GLU A 64 -27.27 -16.31 4.97
N PHE A 65 -27.76 -15.17 5.48
CA PHE A 65 -26.98 -13.93 5.49
C PHE A 65 -25.63 -14.13 6.20
N GLU A 66 -24.58 -13.55 5.63
CA GLU A 66 -23.18 -13.69 6.08
C GLU A 66 -22.60 -15.12 5.95
N GLU A 67 -23.38 -16.08 5.46
CA GLU A 67 -22.89 -17.40 5.06
C GLU A 67 -22.61 -17.41 3.56
N PHE A 68 -21.60 -18.17 3.14
CA PHE A 68 -21.15 -18.20 1.76
C PHE A 68 -21.04 -19.64 1.25
N ASN A 69 -21.26 -19.81 -0.04
CA ASN A 69 -20.98 -21.04 -0.77
C ASN A 69 -20.17 -20.67 -2.02
N ARG A 70 -18.85 -20.90 -1.97
CA ARG A 70 -17.91 -20.52 -3.04
C ARG A 70 -17.98 -19.00 -3.35
N PRO A 71 -17.60 -18.14 -2.40
CA PRO A 71 -17.40 -16.73 -2.70
C PRO A 71 -16.21 -16.58 -3.64
N VAL A 72 -16.40 -15.94 -4.80
CA VAL A 72 -15.39 -15.92 -5.89
C VAL A 72 -14.78 -14.55 -6.13
N ASP A 73 -15.47 -13.48 -5.74
CA ASP A 73 -15.04 -12.11 -6.01
C ASP A 73 -15.64 -11.12 -5.01
N VAL A 74 -15.00 -9.95 -4.88
CA VAL A 74 -15.48 -8.83 -4.08
C VAL A 74 -15.23 -7.49 -4.78
N ALA A 75 -16.09 -6.51 -4.53
CA ALA A 75 -15.84 -5.12 -4.89
C ALA A 75 -16.32 -4.19 -3.79
N VAL A 76 -15.72 -3.01 -3.73
CA VAL A 76 -16.07 -1.96 -2.79
C VAL A 76 -16.55 -0.74 -3.57
N LYS A 77 -17.70 -0.19 -3.17
CA LYS A 77 -18.19 1.10 -3.62
C LYS A 77 -18.72 1.85 -2.40
N ASP A 78 -18.23 3.08 -2.21
CA ASP A 78 -18.52 3.89 -1.03
C ASP A 78 -18.25 3.09 0.26
N ASN A 79 -19.25 2.93 1.13
CA ASN A 79 -19.15 2.16 2.37
C ASN A 79 -19.77 0.76 2.25
N PHE A 80 -19.82 0.19 1.05
CA PHE A 80 -20.42 -1.12 0.82
C PHE A 80 -19.43 -2.10 0.19
N LEU A 81 -19.34 -3.29 0.78
CA LEU A 81 -18.68 -4.46 0.26
C LEU A 81 -19.71 -5.35 -0.43
N PHE A 82 -19.47 -5.69 -1.67
CA PHE A 82 -20.27 -6.61 -2.46
C PHE A 82 -19.50 -7.91 -2.60
N VAL A 83 -20.16 -9.04 -2.40
CA VAL A 83 -19.53 -10.37 -2.46
C VAL A 83 -20.28 -11.24 -3.46
N ALA A 84 -19.56 -11.76 -4.45
CA ALA A 84 -20.03 -12.74 -5.42
C ALA A 84 -20.11 -14.12 -4.77
N ASP A 85 -21.31 -14.52 -4.34
CA ASP A 85 -21.55 -15.80 -3.69
C ASP A 85 -22.02 -16.84 -4.71
N SER A 86 -21.07 -17.29 -5.53
CA SER A 86 -21.30 -18.06 -6.78
C SER A 86 -22.14 -19.31 -6.57
N GLY A 87 -21.86 -20.09 -5.53
CA GLY A 87 -22.55 -21.33 -5.21
C GLY A 87 -23.95 -21.14 -4.63
N ASN A 88 -24.31 -19.91 -4.27
CA ASN A 88 -25.67 -19.52 -3.89
C ASN A 88 -26.36 -18.68 -4.97
N SER A 89 -25.71 -18.47 -6.13
CA SER A 89 -26.23 -17.69 -7.26
C SER A 89 -26.73 -16.30 -6.86
N ARG A 90 -26.02 -15.64 -5.94
CA ARG A 90 -26.41 -14.33 -5.39
C ARG A 90 -25.21 -13.40 -5.20
N ILE A 91 -25.51 -12.12 -5.01
CA ILE A 91 -24.58 -11.11 -4.50
C ILE A 91 -25.04 -10.71 -3.10
N GLN A 92 -24.14 -10.75 -2.12
CA GLN A 92 -24.38 -10.21 -0.78
C GLN A 92 -23.78 -8.83 -0.66
N VAL A 93 -24.50 -7.92 0.01
CA VAL A 93 -24.08 -6.54 0.27
C VAL A 93 -23.91 -6.37 1.77
N LEU A 94 -22.71 -5.97 2.18
CA LEU A 94 -22.36 -5.65 3.55
C LEU A 94 -21.95 -4.18 3.64
N LYS A 95 -22.37 -3.51 4.71
CA LYS A 95 -21.91 -2.18 5.06
C LYS A 95 -20.56 -2.29 5.77
N ILE A 96 -19.62 -1.44 5.36
CA ILE A 96 -18.34 -1.21 6.03
C ILE A 96 -18.57 -0.13 7.07
N ASN A 97 -18.48 -0.49 8.35
CA ASN A 97 -18.64 0.44 9.46
C ASN A 97 -17.36 1.27 9.67
N PRO A 98 -17.43 2.42 10.37
CA PRO A 98 -16.26 3.27 10.62
C PRO A 98 -15.10 2.58 11.34
N ASP A 99 -15.40 1.57 12.16
CA ASP A 99 -14.41 0.74 12.87
C ASP A 99 -13.82 -0.38 11.99
N GLY A 100 -14.27 -0.50 10.74
CA GLY A 100 -13.87 -1.54 9.79
C GLY A 100 -14.64 -2.86 9.94
N SER A 101 -15.58 -2.97 10.88
CA SER A 101 -16.48 -4.12 10.97
C SER A 101 -17.47 -4.14 9.79
N LEU A 102 -18.03 -5.32 9.51
CA LEU A 102 -19.02 -5.51 8.46
C LEU A 102 -20.39 -5.77 9.08
N SER A 103 -21.44 -5.27 8.44
CA SER A 103 -22.82 -5.56 8.82
C SER A 103 -23.65 -5.91 7.58
N PRO A 104 -24.51 -6.94 7.63
CA PRO A 104 -25.30 -7.33 6.47
C PRO A 104 -26.31 -6.24 6.13
N VAL A 105 -26.53 -6.02 4.83
CA VAL A 105 -27.49 -5.03 4.33
C VAL A 105 -28.61 -5.75 3.59
N LEU A 106 -28.25 -6.41 2.50
CA LEU A 106 -29.19 -7.17 1.66
C LEU A 106 -28.43 -8.18 0.81
N SER A 107 -29.18 -9.06 0.18
CA SER A 107 -28.65 -9.90 -0.89
C SER A 107 -29.65 -9.92 -2.04
N PHE A 108 -29.15 -10.11 -3.26
CA PHE A 108 -29.99 -10.19 -4.43
C PHE A 108 -29.44 -11.19 -5.44
N GLY A 109 -30.31 -11.63 -6.33
CA GLY A 109 -30.06 -12.71 -7.26
C GLY A 109 -30.53 -14.05 -6.75
N LYS A 110 -30.69 -14.96 -7.70
CA LYS A 110 -31.06 -16.36 -7.52
C LYS A 110 -30.62 -17.13 -8.74
N GLU A 111 -30.63 -18.46 -8.66
CA GLU A 111 -30.35 -19.29 -9.83
C GLU A 111 -31.38 -19.04 -10.94
N GLY A 112 -30.91 -18.85 -12.17
CA GLY A 112 -31.80 -18.69 -13.32
C GLY A 112 -31.15 -18.06 -14.54
N LYS A 113 -31.99 -17.59 -15.47
CA LYS A 113 -31.59 -17.02 -16.78
C LYS A 113 -32.19 -15.64 -17.05
N GLY A 114 -33.05 -15.13 -16.17
CA GLY A 114 -33.65 -13.80 -16.26
C GLY A 114 -32.67 -12.68 -15.89
N LEU A 115 -33.10 -11.43 -16.04
CA LEU A 115 -32.35 -10.27 -15.55
C LEU A 115 -32.25 -10.30 -14.02
N GLY A 116 -31.04 -10.14 -13.50
CA GLY A 116 -30.77 -10.26 -12.07
C GLY A 116 -30.74 -11.70 -11.55
N GLU A 117 -30.97 -12.70 -12.39
CA GLU A 117 -30.73 -14.12 -12.08
C GLU A 117 -29.37 -14.56 -12.62
N PHE A 118 -28.74 -15.53 -11.98
CA PHE A 118 -27.37 -15.96 -12.29
C PHE A 118 -27.24 -17.47 -12.37
N LYS A 119 -26.29 -17.93 -13.18
CA LYS A 119 -25.86 -19.33 -13.25
C LYS A 119 -24.34 -19.32 -13.28
N TYR A 120 -23.69 -19.70 -12.18
CA TYR A 120 -22.25 -19.57 -11.99
C TYR A 120 -21.72 -18.14 -12.21
N LEU A 121 -22.14 -17.25 -11.32
CA LEU A 121 -21.58 -15.90 -11.20
C LEU A 121 -20.07 -16.01 -10.92
N SER A 122 -19.22 -15.43 -11.76
CA SER A 122 -17.76 -15.60 -11.67
C SER A 122 -17.01 -14.40 -11.10
N SER A 123 -17.34 -13.19 -11.55
CA SER A 123 -16.65 -11.95 -11.17
C SER A 123 -17.49 -10.74 -11.54
N PHE A 124 -17.24 -9.60 -10.89
CA PHE A 124 -17.86 -8.34 -11.28
C PHE A 124 -16.92 -7.15 -11.14
N ALA A 125 -17.20 -6.11 -11.92
CA ALA A 125 -16.56 -4.80 -11.81
C ALA A 125 -17.60 -3.72 -11.51
N VAL A 126 -17.20 -2.71 -10.73
CA VAL A 126 -18.04 -1.55 -10.43
C VAL A 126 -17.46 -0.33 -11.12
N LYS A 127 -18.31 0.41 -11.84
CA LYS A 127 -17.97 1.72 -12.36
C LYS A 127 -19.18 2.64 -12.25
N ASN A 128 -18.99 3.80 -11.64
CA ASN A 128 -20.08 4.72 -11.30
C ASN A 128 -21.17 3.96 -10.53
N ASN A 129 -22.41 3.98 -11.02
CA ASN A 129 -23.55 3.28 -10.42
C ASN A 129 -23.89 1.97 -11.15
N TYR A 130 -22.91 1.34 -11.81
CA TYR A 130 -23.15 0.10 -12.55
C TYR A 130 -22.23 -1.03 -12.08
N PHE A 131 -22.84 -2.19 -11.83
CA PHE A 131 -22.17 -3.48 -11.73
C PHE A 131 -22.15 -4.15 -13.10
N TYR A 132 -20.98 -4.58 -13.53
CA TYR A 132 -20.78 -5.39 -14.73
C TYR A 132 -20.44 -6.80 -14.25
N ILE A 133 -21.35 -7.74 -14.46
CA ILE A 133 -21.31 -9.05 -13.84
C ILE A 133 -21.12 -10.10 -14.92
N THR A 134 -20.08 -10.93 -14.75
CA THR A 134 -19.86 -12.10 -15.58
C THR A 134 -20.69 -13.28 -15.05
N ASP A 135 -21.63 -13.75 -15.88
CA ASP A 135 -22.57 -14.82 -15.57
C ASP A 135 -22.19 -16.05 -16.42
N ALA A 136 -21.11 -16.72 -16.01
CA ALA A 136 -20.38 -17.65 -16.86
C ALA A 136 -21.21 -18.85 -17.30
N GLY A 137 -22.07 -19.38 -16.42
CA GLY A 137 -22.94 -20.51 -16.74
C GLY A 137 -24.11 -20.15 -17.66
N ASN A 138 -24.39 -18.87 -17.86
CA ASN A 138 -25.35 -18.37 -18.85
C ASN A 138 -24.66 -17.76 -20.08
N ASN A 139 -23.33 -17.81 -20.18
CA ASN A 139 -22.54 -17.27 -21.30
C ASN A 139 -22.85 -15.80 -21.60
N ARG A 140 -23.00 -14.96 -20.57
CA ARG A 140 -23.38 -13.56 -20.74
C ARG A 140 -22.71 -12.64 -19.73
N VAL A 141 -22.85 -11.35 -20.00
CA VAL A 141 -22.56 -10.27 -19.06
C VAL A 141 -23.87 -9.53 -18.76
N GLN A 142 -24.13 -9.24 -17.50
CA GLN A 142 -25.25 -8.40 -17.08
C GLN A 142 -24.72 -7.08 -16.54
N VAL A 143 -25.41 -5.99 -16.87
CA VAL A 143 -25.16 -4.66 -16.28
C VAL A 143 -26.33 -4.34 -15.35
N LEU A 144 -26.05 -4.19 -14.06
CA LEU A 144 -27.04 -3.83 -13.06
C LEU A 144 -26.78 -2.42 -12.55
N GLU A 145 -27.85 -1.65 -12.38
CA GLU A 145 -27.79 -0.33 -11.77
C GLU A 145 -27.83 -0.44 -10.24
N ILE A 146 -26.94 0.28 -9.58
CA ILE A 146 -26.90 0.49 -8.14
C ILE A 146 -27.73 1.75 -7.86
N LYS A 147 -28.88 1.56 -7.24
CA LYS A 147 -29.75 2.67 -6.80
C LYS A 147 -29.41 3.09 -5.38
#